data_AF-A0A8A3PSX1-F1
#
_entry.id   AF-A0A8A3PSX1-F1
#
_cell.length_a   1.000
_cell.length_b   1.000
_cell.length_c   1.000
_cell.angle_alpha   90.00
_cell.angle_beta   90.00
_cell.angle_gamma   90.00
#
_symmetry.space_group_name_H-M   'P 1'
#
loop_
_entity.id
_entity.type
_entity.pdbx_description
1 polymer ?
#
loop_
_entity_poly.entity_id
_entity_poly.type
_entity_poly.pdbx_seq_one_letter_code
_entity_poly.pdbx_strand_id
1 'polypeptide(L)'
;MAICADGARSTVRRLLLGPTCSLNTRLSDAATFVQANFSREQALLRLSFPLLFLAASHPNNLFTFFGLQDAPGPEEPEGGTFFFYILLNSSMEAQDAEAKGCDNAARLKEVKEMGKGYTEP
;
A
#
# COMPACT_ATOMS: atom_id res chain seq x y z
N MET A 1 32.08 -4.79 5.41
CA MET A 1 30.89 -4.31 4.68
C MET A 1 29.77 -4.15 5.69
N ALA A 2 29.16 -2.96 5.80
CA ALA A 2 28.01 -2.73 6.66
C ALA A 2 26.74 -2.81 5.82
N ILE A 3 25.79 -3.66 6.21
CA ILE A 3 24.45 -3.72 5.59
C ILE A 3 23.50 -2.96 6.51
N CYS A 4 22.97 -1.83 6.05
CA CYS A 4 22.07 -0.98 6.81
C CYS A 4 20.63 -1.36 6.47
N ALA A 5 19.91 -1.94 7.44
CA ALA A 5 18.53 -2.42 7.29
C ALA A 5 17.53 -1.69 8.21
N ASP A 6 17.87 -0.47 8.65
CA ASP A 6 17.08 0.36 9.57
C ASP A 6 16.03 1.26 8.86
N GLY A 7 15.69 0.92 7.62
CA GLY A 7 14.54 1.46 6.89
C GLY A 7 14.72 2.87 6.31
N ALA A 8 13.61 3.47 5.88
CA ALA A 8 13.59 4.73 5.12
C ALA A 8 14.12 5.94 5.89
N ARG A 9 14.15 5.88 7.24
CA ARG A 9 14.70 6.91 8.14
C ARG A 9 16.01 6.45 8.79
N SER A 10 16.82 5.70 8.04
CA SER A 10 18.07 5.08 8.49
C SER A 10 18.98 6.05 9.26
N THR A 11 19.22 5.72 10.53
CA THR A 11 20.17 6.42 11.39
C THR A 11 21.59 6.14 10.94
N VAL A 12 21.90 4.91 10.53
CA VAL A 12 23.24 4.55 10.07
C VAL A 12 23.59 5.33 8.80
N ARG A 13 22.68 5.42 7.82
CA ARG A 13 22.88 6.23 6.61
C ARG A 13 23.11 7.70 6.95
N ARG A 14 22.38 8.25 7.92
CA ARG A 14 22.54 9.63 8.38
C ARG A 14 23.89 9.90 9.03
N LEU A 15 24.40 8.97 9.82
CA LEU A 15 25.72 9.09 10.45
C LEU A 15 26.86 9.01 9.42
N LEU A 16 26.73 8.15 8.40
CA LEU A 16 27.76 7.94 7.39
C LEU A 16 27.79 9.02 6.30
N LEU A 17 26.63 9.48 5.85
CA LEU A 17 26.50 10.41 4.72
C LEU A 17 26.24 11.87 5.16
N GLY A 18 25.97 12.08 6.45
CA GLY A 18 25.53 13.37 6.97
C GLY A 18 24.06 13.67 6.66
N PRO A 19 23.51 14.75 7.24
CA PRO A 19 22.07 15.02 7.29
C PRO A 19 21.43 15.35 5.94
N THR A 20 22.21 15.79 4.95
CA THR A 20 21.71 16.21 3.62
C THR A 20 21.74 15.04 2.63
N CYS A 21 22.87 14.34 2.52
CA CYS A 21 23.04 13.23 1.57
C CYS A 21 22.30 11.95 2.03
N SER A 22 21.86 11.90 3.28
CA SER A 22 21.04 10.80 3.81
C SER A 22 19.54 10.94 3.53
N LEU A 23 19.08 12.04 2.94
CA LEU A 23 17.65 12.23 2.66
C LEU A 23 17.20 11.38 1.49
N ASN A 24 15.94 10.96 1.52
CA ASN A 24 15.31 10.28 0.38
C ASN A 24 14.88 11.34 -0.64
N THR A 25 14.99 11.00 -1.92
CA THR A 25 14.30 11.76 -2.97
C THR A 25 12.80 11.61 -2.73
N ARG A 26 12.11 12.74 -2.59
CA ARG A 26 10.65 12.77 -2.42
C ARG A 26 9.99 12.71 -3.79
N LEU A 27 8.90 11.96 -3.89
CA LEU A 27 8.04 11.84 -5.07
C LEU A 27 6.66 12.41 -4.74
N SER A 28 5.97 12.95 -5.73
CA SER A 28 4.62 13.51 -5.61
C SER A 28 3.53 12.44 -5.48
N ASP A 29 3.88 11.32 -4.86
CA ASP A 29 3.04 10.14 -4.75
C ASP A 29 3.20 9.56 -3.35
N ALA A 30 2.10 9.08 -2.82
CA ALA A 30 2.06 8.31 -1.59
C ALA A 30 1.46 6.94 -1.88
N ALA A 31 1.73 5.99 -1.00
CA ALA A 31 1.14 4.68 -1.11
C ALA A 31 0.49 4.24 0.20
N THR A 32 -0.58 3.46 0.07
CA THR A 32 -1.21 2.77 1.19
C THR A 32 -1.55 1.34 0.79
N PHE A 33 -1.82 0.50 1.79
CA PHE A 33 -2.26 -0.87 1.58
C PHE A 33 -3.61 -1.07 2.24
N VAL A 34 -4.51 -1.74 1.54
CA VAL A 34 -5.77 -2.25 2.08
C VAL A 34 -5.75 -3.75 1.95
N GLN A 35 -6.02 -4.45 3.04
CA GLN A 35 -6.28 -5.88 3.06
C GLN A 35 -7.78 -6.10 3.15
N ALA A 36 -8.28 -7.08 2.40
CA ALA A 36 -9.68 -7.42 2.35
C ALA A 36 -9.87 -8.94 2.29
N ASN A 37 -10.94 -9.40 2.92
CA ASN A 37 -11.47 -10.73 2.73
C ASN A 37 -12.70 -10.65 1.83
N PHE A 38 -12.91 -11.69 1.04
CA PHE A 38 -13.98 -11.77 0.06
C PHE A 38 -14.82 -13.02 0.31
N SER A 39 -16.07 -13.01 -0.16
CA SER A 39 -16.87 -14.24 -0.18
C SER A 39 -16.22 -15.28 -1.11
N ARG A 40 -16.59 -16.55 -0.95
CA ARG A 40 -16.09 -17.65 -1.79
C ARG A 40 -16.19 -17.35 -3.28
N GLU A 41 -17.35 -16.85 -3.73
CA GLU A 41 -17.61 -16.51 -5.13
C GLU A 41 -16.70 -15.38 -5.63
N GLN A 42 -16.55 -14.31 -4.83
CA GLN A 42 -15.69 -13.18 -5.14
C GLN A 42 -14.21 -13.55 -5.17
N ALA A 43 -13.78 -14.44 -4.28
CA ALA A 43 -12.42 -14.96 -4.20
C ALA A 43 -12.10 -15.83 -5.43
N LEU A 44 -13.00 -16.76 -5.79
CA LEU A 44 -12.85 -17.59 -7.00
C LEU A 44 -12.76 -16.75 -8.27
N LEU A 45 -13.61 -15.72 -8.41
CA LEU A 45 -13.55 -14.81 -9.55
C LEU A 45 -12.17 -14.15 -9.66
N ARG A 46 -11.65 -13.63 -8.53
CA ARG A 46 -10.33 -12.97 -8.50
C ARG A 46 -9.19 -13.94 -8.79
N LEU A 47 -9.27 -15.18 -8.30
CA LEU A 47 -8.29 -16.24 -8.54
C LEU A 47 -8.35 -16.82 -9.96
N SER A 48 -9.46 -16.60 -10.69
CA SER A 48 -9.59 -17.08 -12.07
C SER A 48 -8.69 -16.34 -13.06
N PHE A 49 -8.18 -15.16 -12.69
CA PHE A 49 -7.25 -14.39 -13.51
C PHE A 49 -5.80 -14.86 -13.25
N PRO A 50 -4.98 -15.11 -14.29
CA PRO A 50 -3.58 -15.46 -14.11
C PRO A 50 -2.82 -14.34 -13.39
N LEU A 51 -2.38 -14.63 -12.17
CA LEU A 51 -1.79 -13.76 -11.14
C LEU A 51 -0.42 -13.16 -11.48
N LEU A 52 -0.10 -12.92 -12.76
CA LEU A 52 1.24 -12.48 -13.11
C LEU A 52 1.50 -11.06 -12.59
N PHE A 53 0.70 -10.03 -12.90
CA PHE A 53 0.70 -8.74 -12.20
C PHE A 53 -0.57 -7.95 -12.56
N LEU A 54 -1.48 -7.73 -11.61
CA LEU A 54 -2.69 -6.93 -11.84
C LEU A 54 -2.44 -5.51 -11.34
N ALA A 55 -1.84 -4.69 -12.20
CA ALA A 55 -1.85 -3.25 -12.04
C ALA A 55 -3.10 -2.69 -12.72
N ALA A 56 -3.90 -1.93 -11.99
CA ALA A 56 -5.19 -1.42 -12.43
C ALA A 56 -5.34 0.06 -12.11
N SER A 57 -5.87 0.82 -13.07
CA SER A 57 -6.38 2.16 -12.83
C SER A 57 -7.73 2.08 -12.11
N HIS A 58 -7.89 2.85 -11.05
CA HIS A 58 -9.15 2.99 -10.32
C HIS A 58 -9.92 4.22 -10.83
N PRO A 59 -11.27 4.20 -10.89
CA PRO A 59 -12.09 5.33 -11.35
C PRO A 59 -11.82 6.66 -10.64
N ASN A 60 -11.38 6.62 -9.38
CA ASN A 60 -11.01 7.80 -8.60
C ASN A 60 -9.59 8.35 -8.90
N ASN A 61 -9.05 8.08 -10.10
CA ASN A 61 -7.70 8.47 -10.50
C ASN A 61 -6.60 7.95 -9.54
N LEU A 62 -6.77 6.72 -9.07
CA LEU A 62 -5.77 6.00 -8.26
C LEU A 62 -5.16 4.90 -9.11
N PHE A 63 -3.96 4.47 -8.76
CA PHE A 63 -3.32 3.32 -9.39
C PHE A 63 -3.13 2.22 -8.36
N THR A 64 -3.51 0.99 -8.68
CA THR A 64 -3.57 -0.08 -7.69
C THR A 64 -2.91 -1.35 -8.19
N PHE A 65 -2.15 -2.02 -7.33
CA PHE A 65 -1.72 -3.40 -7.55
C PHE A 65 -2.54 -4.33 -6.68
N PHE A 66 -3.12 -5.34 -7.30
CA PHE A 66 -3.87 -6.38 -6.62
C PHE A 66 -3.00 -7.63 -6.46
N GLY A 67 -3.07 -8.25 -5.28
CA GLY A 67 -2.33 -9.48 -5.00
C GLY A 67 -2.91 -10.27 -3.83
N LEU A 68 -2.24 -11.39 -3.56
CA LEU A 68 -2.51 -12.28 -2.45
C LEU A 68 -1.33 -12.25 -1.49
N GLN A 69 -1.61 -11.98 -0.23
CA GLN A 69 -0.60 -12.02 0.82
C GLN A 69 -0.27 -13.45 1.22
N ASP A 70 -1.28 -14.32 1.20
CA ASP A 70 -1.19 -15.75 1.41
C ASP A 70 -2.08 -16.46 0.39
N ALA A 71 -1.57 -17.57 -0.17
CA ALA A 71 -2.30 -18.33 -1.16
C ALA A 71 -3.35 -19.22 -0.46
N PRO A 72 -4.65 -19.08 -0.78
CA PRO A 72 -5.67 -19.92 -0.19
C PRO A 72 -5.53 -21.38 -0.64
N GLY A 73 -6.06 -22.29 0.18
CA GLY A 73 -6.20 -23.68 -0.21
C GLY A 73 -7.18 -23.83 -1.38
N PRO A 74 -7.02 -24.84 -2.26
CA PRO A 74 -7.92 -25.05 -3.40
C PRO A 74 -9.40 -25.22 -3.00
N GLU A 75 -9.64 -25.78 -1.82
CA GLU A 75 -10.98 -26.06 -1.28
C GLU A 75 -11.55 -24.86 -0.47
N GLU A 76 -10.74 -23.86 -0.15
CA GLU A 76 -11.07 -22.70 0.69
C GLU A 76 -10.53 -21.39 0.11
N PRO A 77 -10.97 -20.98 -1.10
CA PRO A 77 -10.52 -19.77 -1.77
C PRO A 77 -10.79 -18.48 -0.97
N GLU A 78 -11.81 -18.45 -0.12
CA GLU A 78 -12.15 -17.35 0.79
C GLU A 78 -11.17 -17.17 1.96
N GLY A 79 -10.35 -18.19 2.26
CA GLY A 79 -9.40 -18.17 3.37
C GLY A 79 -8.19 -17.26 3.16
N GLY A 80 -7.95 -16.84 1.92
CA GLY A 80 -6.80 -16.01 1.57
C GLY A 80 -6.98 -14.54 1.93
N THR A 81 -5.89 -13.87 2.31
CA THR A 81 -5.87 -12.42 2.47
C THR A 81 -5.50 -11.75 1.15
N PHE A 82 -6.45 -11.03 0.58
CA PHE A 82 -6.22 -10.23 -0.62
C PHE A 82 -5.76 -8.84 -0.23
N PHE A 83 -4.88 -8.25 -1.03
CA PHE A 83 -4.41 -6.89 -0.79
C PHE A 83 -4.44 -6.02 -2.04
N PHE A 84 -4.60 -4.73 -1.80
CA PHE A 84 -4.49 -3.66 -2.76
C PHE A 84 -3.38 -2.71 -2.31
N TYR A 85 -2.29 -2.63 -3.07
CA TYR A 85 -1.32 -1.54 -2.94
C TYR A 85 -1.79 -0.37 -3.78
N ILE A 86 -2.16 0.72 -3.12
CA ILE A 86 -2.80 1.87 -3.74
C ILE A 86 -1.78 3.01 -3.79
N LEU A 87 -1.44 3.43 -4.99
CA LEU A 87 -0.68 4.64 -5.27
C LEU A 87 -1.66 5.79 -5.51
N LEU A 88 -1.43 6.89 -4.79
CA LEU A 88 -2.21 8.11 -4.88
C LEU A 88 -1.27 9.30 -5.11
N ASN A 89 -1.74 10.27 -5.89
CA ASN A 89 -1.04 11.54 -5.98
C ASN A 89 -1.10 12.25 -4.62
N SER A 90 0.05 12.72 -4.14
CA SER A 90 0.14 13.48 -2.89
C SER A 90 1.23 14.53 -3.04
N SER A 91 0.85 15.81 -3.06
CA SER A 91 1.79 16.92 -3.24
C SER A 91 2.77 17.02 -2.07
N MET A 92 3.91 17.70 -2.28
CA MET A 92 4.90 17.90 -1.21
C MET A 92 4.29 18.62 -0.01
N GLU A 93 3.43 19.61 -0.27
CA GLU A 93 2.72 20.39 0.75
C GLU A 93 1.72 19.53 1.51
N ALA A 94 0.96 18.67 0.82
CA ALA A 94 0.02 17.75 1.46
C ALA A 94 0.74 16.76 2.37
N GLN A 95 1.85 16.19 1.89
CA GLN A 95 2.70 15.29 2.69
C GLN A 95 3.30 16.01 3.92
N ASP A 96 3.73 17.27 3.77
CA ASP A 96 4.28 18.05 4.87
C ASP A 96 3.21 18.41 5.91
N ALA A 97 1.98 18.67 5.48
CA ALA A 97 0.84 18.91 6.36
C ALA A 97 0.46 17.62 7.10
N GLU A 98 0.38 16.49 6.40
CA GLU A 98 0.10 15.18 6.98
C GLU A 98 1.15 14.80 8.04
N ALA A 99 2.44 14.98 7.73
CA ALA A 99 3.54 14.68 8.64
C ALA A 99 3.52 15.51 9.94
N LYS A 100 2.85 16.68 9.95
CA LYS A 100 2.76 17.58 11.10
C LYS A 100 1.55 17.33 11.98
N GLY A 101 0.45 16.78 11.44
CA GLY A 101 -0.85 16.82 12.12
C GLY A 101 -1.73 15.59 11.94
N CYS A 102 -1.36 14.62 11.12
CA CYS A 102 -2.13 13.39 10.95
C CYS A 102 -1.73 12.38 12.04
N ASP A 103 -2.65 12.09 12.96
CA ASP A 103 -2.49 11.00 13.90
C ASP A 103 -2.92 9.65 13.28
N ASN A 104 -2.59 8.56 13.97
CA ASN A 104 -2.90 7.21 13.48
C ASN A 104 -4.41 6.97 13.31
N ALA A 105 -5.26 7.64 14.10
CA ALA A 105 -6.71 7.45 14.03
C ALA A 105 -7.30 8.13 12.79
N ALA A 106 -6.85 9.36 12.50
CA ALA A 106 -7.20 10.09 11.30
C ALA A 106 -6.74 9.33 10.05
N ARG A 107 -5.49 8.85 10.04
CA ARG A 107 -4.95 8.07 8.92
C ARG A 107 -5.72 6.77 8.70
N LEU A 108 -6.03 6.04 9.78
CA LEU A 108 -6.80 4.81 9.69
C LEU A 108 -8.21 5.06 9.13
N LYS A 109 -8.87 6.14 9.56
CA LYS A 109 -10.18 6.51 9.06
C LYS A 109 -10.14 6.80 7.56
N GLU A 110 -9.16 7.58 7.10
CA GLU A 110 -8.97 7.90 5.69
C GLU A 110 -8.77 6.63 4.83
N VAL A 111 -7.85 5.75 5.24
CA VAL A 111 -7.56 4.52 4.50
C VAL A 111 -8.76 3.57 4.49
N LYS A 112 -9.55 3.51 5.57
CA LYS A 112 -10.80 2.74 5.61
C LYS A 112 -11.85 3.28 4.64
N GLU A 113 -12.05 4.59 4.58
CA GLU A 113 -12.98 5.19 3.63
C GLU A 113 -12.53 4.96 2.18
N MET A 114 -11.23 5.12 1.90
CA MET A 114 -10.64 4.80 0.60
C MET A 114 -10.82 3.33 0.23
N GLY A 115 -10.61 2.43 1.19
CA GLY A 115 -10.71 0.98 1.00
C GLY A 115 -12.09 0.50 0.57
N LYS A 116 -13.17 1.21 0.91
CA LYS A 116 -14.55 0.82 0.54
C LYS A 116 -14.70 0.59 -0.96
N GLY A 117 -14.10 1.46 -1.78
CA GLY A 117 -14.16 1.36 -3.25
C GLY A 117 -13.46 0.13 -3.84
N TYR A 118 -12.63 -0.57 -3.06
CA TYR A 118 -11.94 -1.79 -3.46
C TYR A 118 -12.62 -3.06 -2.98
N THR A 119 -13.64 -2.91 -2.13
CA THR A 119 -14.38 -4.03 -1.51
C THR A 119 -15.79 -4.20 -2.06
N GLU A 120 -16.25 -3.33 -2.97
CA GLU A 120 -17.55 -3.50 -3.63
C GLU A 120 -17.49 -4.63 -4.70
N PRO A 121 -18.58 -5.40 -4.90
CA PRO A 121 -18.65 -6.54 -5.83
C PRO A 121 -18.39 -6.19 -7.30
#